data_AF-A0A661ECB3-F1
#
_entry.id   AF-A0A661ECB3-F1
#
_cell.length_a   1.000
_cell.length_b   1.000
_cell.length_c   1.000
_cell.angle_alpha   90.00
_cell.angle_beta   90.00
_cell.angle_gamma   90.00
#
_symmetry.space_group_name_H-M   'P 1'
#
loop_
_entity.id
_entity.type
_entity.pdbx_description
1 polymer ?
#
loop_
_entity_poly.entity_id
_entity_poly.type
_entity_poly.pdbx_seq_one_letter_code
_entity_poly.pdbx_strand_id
1 'polypeptide(L)'
;MAQTKTTTKKSPTVKKTTVKAPVKKISFFSKKIFGASLGGAFIIFFAGIIFWGGFNTSMEATNTMGFCIGCHEMEDNVYQEYKPTIHYSNRTGVRATCSDCHVPDPWIHKVVRKIQASKEVWHKVLGTIDNKEKFDNHRLTMAKSVWNTMKETDSRECRNCHNFESMNPKFQIPRARKQHLSALETGATCIDCHKGIAHKDVRKLLTDEEIEELEKPNPAFVRKVPQSYLDGMAEITEIEKSKKAADLAKQEENEASIQQQIDEAVKEALESAKSAAAAVVDAVAPPVEAAPAPSSGGKSFSVSWGKAKARIINLLYPGQTSMEWMLNGKDHSGNRAFDKGGERCFDCHDNEIDIMGKKIVTGEKAEPTPIKGKRGHIPVTVKSMFDDKYLYMQFSWKDGKKSGKKMDPKNQIKLAIMFANDEVKWADQAGCWGTCHHDLVGMPDEANKNAHKYIKESRTKIEIKGKNGKKRGGWDKKKSKGDIATALKSGKFMDIVRFNSGGDTEDGYVLDDRIMKGGQGVDFVGTKKGNKWVVQMRRLLKSSKAGDVSFDIKKMYNFGFAIHDDYTNARFHHVSLGYKLGFNNKKAEVNAVKK
;
A
#
# COMPACT_ATOMS: atom_id res chain seq x y z
N MET A 1 128.47 -65.21 -2.30
CA MET A 1 129.59 -64.59 -1.58
C MET A 1 129.05 -63.44 -0.74
N ALA A 2 129.52 -63.35 0.51
CA ALA A 2 129.35 -62.25 1.48
C ALA A 2 127.91 -61.89 1.89
N GLN A 3 127.46 -62.55 2.96
CA GLN A 3 126.42 -62.09 3.87
C GLN A 3 126.93 -60.86 4.65
N THR A 4 126.12 -59.80 4.73
CA THR A 4 126.26 -58.75 5.76
C THR A 4 124.97 -58.66 6.55
N LYS A 5 125.07 -59.10 7.81
CA LYS A 5 124.07 -58.95 8.87
C LYS A 5 123.94 -57.49 9.26
N THR A 6 122.70 -57.00 9.38
CA THR A 6 122.37 -55.87 10.26
C THR A 6 121.00 -56.10 10.90
N THR A 7 121.08 -56.68 12.10
CA THR A 7 120.24 -56.50 13.30
C THR A 7 118.82 -55.91 13.17
N THR A 8 117.85 -56.79 13.45
CA THR A 8 116.47 -56.50 13.86
C THR A 8 116.39 -55.85 15.25
N LYS A 9 115.60 -54.78 15.38
CA LYS A 9 115.01 -54.33 16.66
C LYS A 9 113.49 -54.22 16.49
N LYS A 10 112.75 -55.00 17.27
CA LYS A 10 111.27 -55.07 17.27
C LYS A 10 110.65 -53.76 17.80
N SER A 11 109.49 -53.44 17.23
CA SER A 11 108.57 -52.33 17.57
C SER A 11 108.13 -52.29 19.04
N PRO A 12 107.56 -51.13 19.43
CA PRO A 12 106.27 -51.14 20.08
C PRO A 12 105.22 -50.39 19.25
N THR A 13 104.06 -51.04 19.19
CA THR A 13 102.79 -50.65 18.60
C THR A 13 102.32 -49.29 19.15
N VAL A 14 102.22 -48.26 18.29
CA VAL A 14 101.55 -47.00 18.62
C VAL A 14 100.13 -47.03 18.08
N LYS A 15 99.17 -47.01 19.00
CA LYS A 15 97.72 -46.92 18.76
C LYS A 15 97.42 -45.74 17.81
N LYS A 16 96.77 -46.01 16.67
CA LYS A 16 96.13 -44.97 15.85
C LYS A 16 94.95 -44.37 16.63
N THR A 17 95.15 -43.22 17.24
CA THR A 17 94.06 -42.33 17.66
C THR A 17 93.51 -41.62 16.43
N THR A 18 92.39 -42.12 15.89
CA THR A 18 91.56 -41.38 14.93
C THR A 18 90.96 -40.16 15.62
N VAL A 19 91.53 -38.98 15.37
CA VAL A 19 90.87 -37.70 15.67
C VAL A 19 89.78 -37.50 14.61
N LYS A 20 88.51 -37.74 14.98
CA LYS A 20 87.37 -37.27 14.18
C LYS A 20 87.32 -35.75 14.27
N ALA A 21 87.58 -35.05 13.16
CA ALA A 21 87.27 -33.64 13.04
C ALA A 21 85.74 -33.44 13.22
N PRO A 22 85.29 -32.40 13.94
CA PRO A 22 83.86 -32.15 14.08
C PRO A 22 83.33 -31.59 12.75
N VAL A 23 82.62 -32.44 12.00
CA VAL A 23 81.78 -31.95 10.89
C VAL A 23 80.70 -31.07 11.51
N LYS A 24 80.81 -29.74 11.35
CA LYS A 24 79.71 -28.82 11.63
C LYS A 24 78.54 -29.25 10.75
N LYS A 25 77.53 -29.92 11.34
CA LYS A 25 76.24 -30.14 10.69
C LYS A 25 75.66 -28.77 10.37
N ILE A 26 75.80 -28.30 9.13
CA ILE A 26 75.07 -27.14 8.63
C ILE A 26 73.60 -27.58 8.59
N SER A 27 72.85 -27.21 9.63
CA SER A 27 71.43 -27.46 9.73
C SER A 27 70.74 -26.91 8.47
N PHE A 28 69.82 -27.66 7.88
CA PHE A 28 69.01 -27.22 6.75
C PHE A 28 68.35 -25.85 7.02
N PHE A 29 68.08 -25.53 8.29
CA PHE A 29 67.52 -24.27 8.78
C PHE A 29 68.47 -23.06 8.72
N SER A 30 69.78 -23.26 8.52
CA SER A 30 70.78 -22.17 8.48
C SER A 30 71.21 -21.76 7.06
N LYS A 31 70.71 -22.43 6.01
CA LYS A 31 70.93 -22.00 4.62
C LYS A 31 70.18 -20.70 4.36
N LYS A 32 70.92 -19.63 4.04
CA LYS A 32 70.35 -18.35 3.61
C LYS A 32 70.11 -18.38 2.11
N ILE A 33 68.87 -18.15 1.70
CA ILE A 33 68.49 -17.96 0.29
C ILE A 33 67.89 -16.55 0.21
N PHE A 34 68.46 -15.66 -0.62
CA PHE A 34 68.05 -14.24 -0.74
C PHE A 34 67.97 -13.47 0.60
N GLY A 35 68.96 -13.65 1.48
CA GLY A 35 69.08 -12.85 2.73
C GLY A 35 68.24 -13.35 3.92
N ALA A 36 67.24 -14.20 3.70
CA ALA A 36 66.49 -14.87 4.77
C ALA A 36 66.99 -16.32 4.97
N SER A 37 67.09 -16.79 6.23
CA SER A 37 67.32 -18.20 6.49
C SER A 37 66.07 -19.01 6.13
N LEU A 38 66.23 -20.19 5.53
CA LEU A 38 65.13 -21.13 5.25
C LEU A 38 64.28 -21.40 6.50
N GLY A 39 64.92 -21.44 7.68
CA GLY A 39 64.20 -21.55 8.95
C GLY A 39 63.38 -20.33 9.33
N GLY A 40 63.90 -19.11 9.10
CA GLY A 40 63.15 -17.87 9.33
C GLY A 40 61.96 -17.73 8.39
N ALA A 41 62.13 -18.07 7.12
CA ALA A 41 61.06 -18.09 6.13
C ALA A 41 59.94 -19.08 6.52
N PHE A 42 60.30 -20.26 7.00
CA PHE A 42 59.35 -21.26 7.49
C PHE A 42 58.56 -20.73 8.70
N ILE A 43 59.24 -20.15 9.69
CA ILE A 43 58.56 -19.58 10.88
C ILE A 43 57.59 -18.46 10.48
N ILE A 44 57.99 -17.54 9.62
CA ILE A 44 57.13 -16.44 9.16
C ILE A 44 55.90 -16.98 8.40
N PHE A 45 56.08 -17.99 7.55
CA PHE A 45 55.00 -18.61 6.82
C PHE A 45 53.94 -19.24 7.74
N PHE A 46 54.37 -20.06 8.70
CA PHE A 46 53.44 -20.68 9.66
C PHE A 46 52.82 -19.65 10.62
N ALA A 47 53.58 -18.64 11.05
CA ALA A 47 53.03 -17.53 11.82
C ALA A 47 51.97 -16.76 11.02
N GLY A 48 52.19 -16.56 9.72
CA GLY A 48 51.21 -15.95 8.81
C GLY A 48 49.94 -16.78 8.67
N ILE A 49 50.04 -18.11 8.55
CA ILE A 49 48.88 -19.01 8.52
C ILE A 49 48.09 -18.93 9.82
N ILE A 50 48.77 -19.01 10.97
CA ILE A 50 48.13 -18.95 12.29
C ILE A 50 47.45 -17.60 12.47
N PHE A 51 48.12 -16.50 12.11
CA PHE A 51 47.54 -15.16 12.17
C PHE A 51 46.33 -15.03 11.26
N TRP A 52 46.43 -15.44 9.99
CA TRP A 52 45.33 -15.34 9.03
C TRP A 52 44.13 -16.20 9.43
N GLY A 53 44.38 -17.44 9.88
CA GLY A 53 43.36 -18.35 10.38
C GLY A 53 42.71 -17.82 11.65
N GLY A 54 43.50 -17.37 12.62
CA GLY A 54 43.00 -16.77 13.87
C GLY A 54 42.20 -15.50 13.63
N PHE A 55 42.67 -14.63 12.73
CA PHE A 55 41.98 -13.40 12.36
C PHE A 55 40.62 -13.69 11.73
N ASN A 56 40.54 -14.55 10.70
CA ASN A 56 39.27 -14.87 10.06
C ASN A 56 38.31 -15.62 10.99
N THR A 57 38.83 -16.49 11.87
CA THR A 57 38.02 -17.16 12.90
C THR A 57 37.42 -16.14 13.87
N SER A 58 38.21 -15.17 14.32
CA SER A 58 37.75 -14.08 15.19
C SER A 58 36.72 -13.20 14.49
N MET A 59 36.94 -12.93 13.19
CA MET A 59 36.00 -12.18 12.37
C MET A 59 34.64 -12.87 12.29
N GLU A 60 34.63 -14.19 12.12
CA GLU A 60 33.38 -14.95 12.01
C GLU A 60 32.71 -15.16 13.37
N ALA A 61 33.48 -15.40 14.43
CA ALA A 61 32.94 -15.48 15.79
C ALA A 61 32.16 -14.20 16.17
N THR A 62 32.66 -13.03 15.76
CA THR A 62 32.01 -11.72 15.99
C THR A 62 30.86 -11.41 15.02
N ASN A 63 30.49 -12.34 14.12
CA ASN A 63 29.28 -12.26 13.28
C ASN A 63 28.16 -13.17 13.81
N THR A 64 28.42 -13.97 14.84
CA THR A 64 27.43 -14.90 15.37
C THR A 64 26.32 -14.17 16.14
N MET A 65 25.12 -14.77 16.15
CA MET A 65 24.00 -14.27 16.94
C MET A 65 24.37 -14.10 18.41
N GLY A 66 25.06 -15.09 19.00
CA GLY A 66 25.48 -15.07 20.41
C GLY A 66 26.42 -13.91 20.74
N PHE A 67 27.32 -13.53 19.83
CA PHE A 67 28.14 -12.33 20.00
C PHE A 67 27.30 -11.05 19.95
N CYS A 68 26.43 -10.91 18.94
CA CYS A 68 25.61 -9.72 18.75
C CYS A 68 24.68 -9.45 19.95
N ILE A 69 24.10 -10.49 20.56
CA ILE A 69 23.24 -10.37 21.73
C ILE A 69 24.00 -10.47 23.05
N GLY A 70 25.33 -10.57 23.03
CA GLY A 70 26.14 -10.61 24.25
C GLY A 70 26.13 -9.29 25.04
N CYS A 71 25.65 -8.21 24.43
CA CYS A 71 25.34 -6.95 25.10
C CYS A 71 23.85 -6.88 25.44
N HIS A 72 23.53 -6.58 26.71
CA HIS A 72 22.14 -6.49 27.19
C HIS A 72 21.31 -5.47 26.42
N GLU A 73 21.91 -4.39 25.91
CA GLU A 73 21.22 -3.39 25.09
C GLU A 73 20.64 -4.00 23.80
N MET A 74 21.35 -4.99 23.23
CA MET A 74 20.91 -5.67 22.02
C MET A 74 19.92 -6.80 22.34
N GLU A 75 20.17 -7.55 23.41
CA GLU A 75 19.31 -8.67 23.84
C GLU A 75 17.92 -8.21 24.31
N ASP A 76 17.87 -7.16 25.12
CA ASP A 76 16.63 -6.67 25.74
C ASP A 76 15.76 -5.86 24.78
N ASN A 77 16.37 -5.28 23.74
CA ASN A 77 15.67 -4.44 22.76
C ASN A 77 15.56 -5.12 21.40
N VAL A 78 16.57 -4.94 20.52
CA VAL A 78 16.46 -5.29 19.10
C VAL A 78 16.24 -6.77 18.85
N TYR A 79 16.78 -7.64 19.71
CA TYR A 79 16.56 -9.09 19.60
C TYR A 79 15.11 -9.47 19.91
N GLN A 80 14.50 -8.87 20.95
CA GLN A 80 13.09 -9.07 21.26
C GLN A 80 12.19 -8.63 20.11
N GLU A 81 12.55 -7.53 19.45
CA GLU A 81 11.83 -7.00 18.28
C GLU A 81 11.99 -7.87 17.03
N TYR A 82 13.13 -8.56 16.88
CA TYR A 82 13.44 -9.44 15.77
C TYR A 82 12.71 -10.80 15.84
N LYS A 83 12.54 -11.37 17.04
CA LYS A 83 11.87 -12.68 17.27
C LYS A 83 10.50 -12.86 16.60
N PRO A 84 9.56 -11.89 16.63
CA PRO A 84 8.26 -12.06 15.99
C PRO A 84 8.29 -11.94 14.45
N THR A 85 9.45 -11.67 13.84
CA THR A 85 9.55 -11.35 12.41
C THR A 85 9.74 -12.60 11.54
N ILE A 86 9.46 -12.47 10.24
CA ILE A 86 9.72 -13.53 9.25
C ILE A 86 11.22 -13.87 9.12
N HIS A 87 12.10 -12.93 9.48
CA HIS A 87 13.53 -13.18 9.46
C HIS A 87 13.97 -14.08 10.62
N TYR A 88 13.20 -14.14 11.71
CA TYR A 88 13.41 -15.11 12.79
C TYR A 88 12.75 -16.45 12.49
N SER A 89 11.46 -16.48 12.13
CA SER A 89 10.74 -17.72 11.86
C SER A 89 10.00 -17.64 10.53
N ASN A 90 10.30 -18.55 9.61
CA ASN A 90 9.70 -18.60 8.29
C ASN A 90 9.47 -20.02 7.78
N ARG A 91 8.74 -20.10 6.68
CA ARG A 91 8.32 -21.36 6.04
C ARG A 91 9.45 -22.18 5.41
N THR A 92 10.62 -21.59 5.15
CA THR A 92 11.73 -22.26 4.44
C THR A 92 12.82 -22.76 5.38
N GLY A 93 12.82 -22.32 6.64
CA GLY A 93 13.86 -22.65 7.62
C GLY A 93 15.17 -21.88 7.45
N VAL A 94 15.28 -21.02 6.43
CA VAL A 94 16.47 -20.18 6.19
C VAL A 94 16.33 -18.89 7.01
N ARG A 95 17.15 -18.74 8.05
CA ARG A 95 17.10 -17.60 8.97
C ARG A 95 18.20 -16.59 8.62
N ALA A 96 17.82 -15.33 8.45
CA ALA A 96 18.77 -14.21 8.43
C ALA A 96 19.00 -13.73 9.86
N THR A 97 20.26 -13.70 10.30
CA THR A 97 20.73 -13.27 11.63
C THR A 97 21.12 -11.79 11.63
N CYS A 98 21.64 -11.28 12.75
CA CYS A 98 22.06 -9.87 12.86
C CYS A 98 23.13 -9.49 11.82
N SER A 99 24.13 -10.34 11.61
CA SER A 99 25.25 -10.05 10.73
C SER A 99 24.85 -10.02 9.27
N ASP A 100 23.91 -10.87 8.84
CA ASP A 100 23.41 -10.92 7.46
C ASP A 100 22.84 -9.57 6.99
N CYS A 101 22.32 -8.75 7.91
CA CYS A 101 21.75 -7.44 7.63
C CYS A 101 22.67 -6.26 8.02
N HIS A 102 23.47 -6.39 9.10
CA HIS A 102 24.25 -5.28 9.66
C HIS A 102 25.74 -5.34 9.34
N VAL A 103 26.23 -6.46 8.82
CA VAL A 103 27.64 -6.67 8.47
C VAL A 103 27.70 -7.04 6.98
N PRO A 104 28.35 -6.22 6.14
CA PRO A 104 28.49 -6.53 4.73
C PRO A 104 29.21 -7.85 4.52
N ASP A 105 28.74 -8.66 3.58
CA ASP A 105 29.38 -9.93 3.30
C ASP A 105 30.70 -9.80 2.51
N PRO A 106 30.81 -8.89 1.50
CA PRO A 106 32.08 -8.66 0.81
C PRO A 106 33.18 -8.17 1.75
N TRP A 107 34.35 -8.81 1.69
CA TRP A 107 35.44 -8.66 2.67
C TRP A 107 35.85 -7.21 2.95
N ILE A 108 36.03 -6.39 1.90
CA ILE A 108 36.47 -4.98 2.06
C ILE A 108 35.43 -4.20 2.87
N HIS A 109 34.14 -4.34 2.54
CA HIS A 109 33.06 -3.66 3.25
C HIS A 109 32.86 -4.20 4.66
N LYS A 110 33.06 -5.51 4.86
CA LYS A 110 33.05 -6.18 6.17
C LYS A 110 34.07 -5.55 7.12
N VAL A 111 35.32 -5.42 6.65
CA VAL A 111 36.42 -4.82 7.43
C VAL A 111 36.12 -3.37 7.78
N VAL A 112 35.67 -2.56 6.80
CA VAL A 112 35.29 -1.15 7.05
C VAL A 112 34.21 -1.05 8.13
N ARG A 113 33.15 -1.86 8.03
CA ARG A 113 32.06 -1.87 9.03
C ARG A 113 32.54 -2.28 10.41
N LYS A 114 33.47 -3.24 10.50
CA LYS A 114 34.04 -3.73 11.76
C LYS A 114 34.95 -2.69 12.41
N ILE A 115 35.71 -1.92 11.62
CA ILE A 115 36.43 -0.74 12.11
C ILE A 115 35.44 0.29 12.66
N GLN A 116 34.36 0.58 11.93
CA GLN A 116 33.32 1.52 12.40
C GLN A 116 32.64 1.04 13.70
N ALA A 117 32.49 -0.28 13.89
CA ALA A 117 31.89 -0.88 15.08
C ALA A 117 32.70 -0.61 16.37
N SER A 118 33.97 -0.21 16.27
CA SER A 118 34.75 0.23 17.43
C SER A 118 34.08 1.38 18.20
N LYS A 119 33.29 2.22 17.51
CA LYS A 119 32.46 3.26 18.14
C LYS A 119 31.38 2.69 19.05
N GLU A 120 30.83 1.52 18.72
CA GLU A 120 29.79 0.88 19.55
C GLU A 120 30.36 0.43 20.89
N VAL A 121 31.59 -0.07 20.91
CA VAL A 121 32.33 -0.42 22.15
C VAL A 121 32.59 0.83 22.98
N TRP A 122 33.02 1.93 22.34
CA TRP A 122 33.20 3.22 23.02
C TRP A 122 31.90 3.71 23.67
N HIS A 123 30.78 3.67 22.96
CA HIS A 123 29.48 4.09 23.47
C HIS A 123 28.87 3.15 24.52
N LYS A 124 29.24 1.85 24.49
CA LYS A 124 28.95 0.90 25.57
C LYS A 124 29.67 1.31 26.86
N VAL A 125 30.96 1.64 26.78
CA VAL A 125 31.74 2.11 27.94
C VAL A 125 31.17 3.42 28.51
N LEU A 126 30.70 4.32 27.65
CA LEU A 126 30.05 5.57 28.07
C LEU A 126 28.60 5.40 28.58
N GLY A 127 28.00 4.21 28.47
CA GLY A 127 26.60 3.99 28.85
C GLY A 127 25.59 4.82 28.04
N THR A 128 25.88 5.07 26.76
CA THR A 128 25.06 5.95 25.90
C THR A 128 23.64 5.40 25.69
N ILE A 129 23.50 4.08 25.64
CA ILE A 129 22.23 3.36 25.41
C ILE A 129 22.01 2.21 26.41
N ASP A 130 22.63 2.28 27.58
CA ASP A 130 22.71 1.20 28.59
C ASP A 130 21.38 0.78 29.23
N ASN A 131 20.29 1.48 28.94
CA ASN A 131 18.95 1.12 29.37
C ASN A 131 17.93 1.44 28.27
N LYS A 132 16.72 0.91 28.46
CA LYS A 132 15.64 1.03 27.48
C LYS A 132 15.28 2.47 27.12
N GLU A 133 15.22 3.36 28.10
CA GLU A 133 14.86 4.76 27.87
C GLU A 133 15.92 5.46 27.01
N LYS A 134 17.21 5.31 27.38
CA LYS A 134 18.32 5.87 26.60
C LYS A 134 18.39 5.29 25.19
N PHE A 135 18.14 3.97 25.05
CA PHE A 135 18.07 3.30 23.76
C PHE A 135 16.96 3.88 22.89
N ASP A 136 15.74 4.03 23.44
CA ASP A 136 14.59 4.58 22.73
C ASP A 136 14.80 6.07 22.36
N ASN A 137 15.47 6.86 23.21
CA ASN A 137 15.85 8.24 22.92
C ASN A 137 16.86 8.35 21.76
N HIS A 138 17.79 7.40 21.63
CA HIS A 138 18.77 7.37 20.53
C HIS A 138 18.33 6.57 19.30
N ARG A 139 17.16 5.91 19.36
CA ARG A 139 16.69 4.96 18.34
C ARG A 139 16.61 5.59 16.95
N LEU A 140 16.07 6.81 16.84
CA LEU A 140 15.95 7.48 15.54
C LEU A 140 17.32 7.78 14.93
N THR A 141 18.28 8.21 15.75
CA THR A 141 19.66 8.50 15.31
C THR A 141 20.34 7.22 14.81
N MET A 142 20.22 6.13 15.55
CA MET A 142 20.77 4.83 15.14
C MET A 142 20.11 4.31 13.86
N ALA A 143 18.78 4.41 13.77
CA ALA A 143 18.02 4.01 12.59
C ALA A 143 18.44 4.80 11.34
N LYS A 144 18.58 6.14 11.44
CA LYS A 144 19.06 6.99 10.35
C LYS A 144 20.45 6.55 9.84
N SER A 145 21.37 6.24 10.75
CA SER A 145 22.72 5.77 10.36
C SER A 145 22.67 4.49 9.53
N VAL A 146 21.88 3.50 9.98
CA VAL A 146 21.70 2.23 9.26
C VAL A 146 20.98 2.44 7.93
N TRP A 147 19.91 3.24 7.91
CA TRP A 147 19.16 3.52 6.69
C TRP A 147 19.98 4.26 5.64
N ASN A 148 20.78 5.24 6.04
CA ASN A 148 21.69 5.94 5.13
C ASN A 148 22.73 4.98 4.55
N THR A 149 23.33 4.13 5.40
CA THR A 149 24.28 3.11 4.93
C THR A 149 23.63 2.18 3.90
N MET A 150 22.45 1.64 4.21
CA MET A 150 21.69 0.76 3.30
C MET A 150 21.22 1.50 2.04
N LYS A 151 20.99 2.81 2.10
CA LYS A 151 20.61 3.63 0.95
C LYS A 151 21.80 3.82 0.01
N GLU A 152 22.95 4.19 0.56
CA GLU A 152 24.19 4.44 -0.16
C GLU A 152 24.75 3.17 -0.82
N THR A 153 24.55 2.01 -0.20
CA THR A 153 25.04 0.71 -0.69
C THR A 153 24.02 -0.03 -1.56
N ASP A 154 22.95 0.63 -1.99
CA ASP A 154 21.88 0.02 -2.77
C ASP A 154 21.31 -1.23 -2.06
N SER A 155 21.17 -1.17 -0.74
CA SER A 155 20.67 -2.23 0.13
C SER A 155 21.36 -3.59 -0.13
N ARG A 156 22.68 -3.55 -0.34
CA ARG A 156 23.53 -4.71 -0.66
C ARG A 156 23.22 -5.92 0.21
N GLU A 157 23.10 -5.72 1.52
CA GLU A 157 22.85 -6.77 2.50
C GLU A 157 21.47 -7.42 2.29
N CYS A 158 20.44 -6.63 1.99
CA CYS A 158 19.12 -7.16 1.64
C CYS A 158 19.18 -8.02 0.38
N ARG A 159 19.95 -7.58 -0.63
CA ARG A 159 20.05 -8.23 -1.94
C ARG A 159 20.82 -9.55 -1.94
N ASN A 160 21.55 -9.87 -0.87
CA ASN A 160 22.14 -11.21 -0.69
C ASN A 160 21.06 -12.31 -0.70
N CYS A 161 19.86 -12.00 -0.19
CA CYS A 161 18.73 -12.91 -0.14
C CYS A 161 17.53 -12.46 -0.99
N HIS A 162 17.37 -11.15 -1.19
CA HIS A 162 16.26 -10.53 -1.92
C HIS A 162 16.76 -9.79 -3.17
N ASN A 163 17.16 -10.55 -4.19
CA ASN A 163 17.68 -9.97 -5.42
C ASN A 163 16.56 -9.66 -6.42
N PHE A 164 16.51 -8.42 -6.91
CA PHE A 164 15.57 -7.98 -7.93
C PHE A 164 15.57 -8.84 -9.21
N GLU A 165 16.72 -9.40 -9.60
CA GLU A 165 16.86 -10.22 -10.82
C GLU A 165 16.17 -11.58 -10.73
N SER A 166 16.00 -12.10 -9.52
CA SER A 166 15.41 -13.42 -9.26
C SER A 166 14.06 -13.36 -8.54
N MET A 167 13.56 -12.17 -8.22
CA MET A 167 12.23 -11.97 -7.69
C MET A 167 11.17 -12.35 -8.74
N ASN A 168 10.28 -13.28 -8.40
CA ASN A 168 9.17 -13.65 -9.27
C ASN A 168 7.89 -12.88 -8.88
N PRO A 169 7.33 -12.03 -9.77
CA PRO A 169 6.14 -11.23 -9.47
C PRO A 169 4.85 -12.04 -9.31
N LYS A 170 4.81 -13.29 -9.78
CA LYS A 170 3.66 -14.19 -9.63
C LYS A 170 3.32 -14.48 -8.16
N PHE A 171 4.34 -14.51 -7.29
CA PHE A 171 4.17 -14.80 -5.86
C PHE A 171 4.11 -13.54 -5.00
N GLN A 172 4.08 -12.37 -5.62
CA GLN A 172 3.98 -11.09 -4.94
C GLN A 172 2.54 -10.60 -4.94
N ILE A 173 2.16 -9.86 -3.90
CA ILE A 173 0.87 -9.17 -3.90
C ILE A 173 0.84 -8.12 -5.03
N PRO A 174 -0.34 -7.80 -5.59
CA PRO A 174 -0.46 -6.93 -6.77
C PRO A 174 0.24 -5.58 -6.64
N ARG A 175 0.18 -4.95 -5.46
CA ARG A 175 0.90 -3.69 -5.22
C ARG A 175 2.41 -3.87 -5.19
N ALA A 176 2.91 -4.93 -4.55
CA ALA A 176 4.35 -5.16 -4.38
C ALA A 176 5.04 -5.34 -5.74
N ARG A 177 4.45 -6.11 -6.65
CA ARG A 177 5.03 -6.30 -8.01
C ARG A 177 5.07 -5.01 -8.84
N LYS A 178 4.10 -4.11 -8.68
CA LYS A 178 4.15 -2.77 -9.31
C LYS A 178 5.24 -1.90 -8.71
N GLN A 179 5.36 -1.88 -7.39
CA GLN A 179 6.37 -1.10 -6.69
C GLN A 179 7.79 -1.62 -6.97
N HIS A 180 8.00 -2.94 -7.00
CA HIS A 180 9.28 -3.52 -7.39
C HIS A 180 9.63 -3.25 -8.87
N LEU A 181 8.66 -3.27 -9.77
CA LEU A 181 8.87 -2.85 -11.17
C LEU A 181 9.30 -1.38 -11.23
N SER A 182 8.58 -0.50 -10.54
CA SER A 182 8.95 0.92 -10.46
C SER A 182 10.33 1.12 -9.81
N ALA A 183 10.69 0.32 -8.81
CA ALA A 183 12.00 0.38 -8.17
C ALA A 183 13.14 0.03 -9.13
N LEU A 184 12.95 -0.96 -10.01
CA LEU A 184 13.88 -1.29 -11.08
C LEU A 184 14.08 -0.11 -12.05
N GLU A 185 12.99 0.51 -12.47
CA GLU A 185 12.97 1.59 -13.47
C GLU A 185 13.48 2.93 -12.93
N THR A 186 13.26 3.20 -11.64
CA THR A 186 13.60 4.49 -11.00
C THR A 186 14.88 4.44 -10.16
N GLY A 187 15.41 3.24 -9.88
CA GLY A 187 16.58 3.05 -9.02
C GLY A 187 16.28 3.21 -7.53
N ALA A 188 15.09 2.78 -7.10
CA ALA A 188 14.76 2.73 -5.69
C ALA A 188 15.44 1.53 -5.01
N THR A 189 15.89 1.74 -3.77
CA THR A 189 16.52 0.72 -2.93
C THR A 189 15.50 0.01 -2.03
N CYS A 190 15.85 -1.12 -1.44
CA CYS A 190 14.95 -1.86 -0.56
C CYS A 190 14.49 -1.00 0.63
N ILE A 191 15.40 -0.21 1.21
CA ILE A 191 15.11 0.64 2.37
C ILE A 191 14.24 1.86 2.03
N ASP A 192 14.06 2.20 0.74
CA ASP A 192 13.15 3.29 0.35
C ASP A 192 11.70 2.98 0.75
N CYS A 193 11.32 1.70 0.71
CA CYS A 193 9.99 1.24 1.11
C CYS A 193 9.99 0.41 2.40
N HIS A 194 11.02 -0.39 2.66
CA HIS A 194 11.05 -1.36 3.75
C HIS A 194 11.86 -0.87 4.96
N LYS A 195 11.39 0.17 5.65
CA LYS A 195 11.98 0.62 6.94
C LYS A 195 11.34 -0.10 8.11
N GLY A 196 12.12 -0.37 9.17
CA GLY A 196 11.60 -1.02 10.39
C GLY A 196 11.17 -2.49 10.19
N ILE A 197 11.87 -3.23 9.32
CA ILE A 197 11.51 -4.62 8.98
C ILE A 197 11.69 -5.57 10.15
N ALA A 198 12.83 -5.47 10.83
CA ALA A 198 13.24 -6.37 11.91
C ALA A 198 13.10 -5.74 13.30
N HIS A 199 12.90 -4.43 13.36
CA HIS A 199 12.95 -3.61 14.57
C HIS A 199 11.81 -2.61 14.56
N LYS A 200 11.44 -2.09 15.74
CA LYS A 200 10.37 -1.11 15.91
C LYS A 200 10.53 0.06 14.93
N ASP A 201 9.52 0.26 14.09
CA ASP A 201 9.56 1.31 13.07
C ASP A 201 9.47 2.71 13.69
N VAL A 202 10.48 3.53 13.37
CA VAL A 202 10.60 4.93 13.75
C VAL A 202 10.55 5.89 12.57
N ARG A 203 10.21 5.40 11.36
CA ARG A 203 10.10 6.23 10.14
C ARG A 203 9.16 7.42 10.34
N LYS A 204 8.06 7.23 11.08
CA LYS A 204 7.07 8.28 11.36
C LYS A 204 7.62 9.48 12.15
N LEU A 205 8.77 9.31 12.82
CA LEU A 205 9.41 10.38 13.59
C LEU A 205 10.26 11.32 12.71
N LEU A 206 10.53 10.94 11.46
CA LEU A 206 11.24 11.78 10.50
C LEU A 206 10.42 13.01 10.11
N THR A 207 11.10 14.11 9.76
CA THR A 207 10.45 15.22 9.07
C THR A 207 10.01 14.81 7.66
N ASP A 208 9.14 15.58 7.02
CA ASP A 208 8.72 15.25 5.65
C ASP A 208 9.89 15.37 4.67
N GLU A 209 10.74 16.37 4.90
CA GLU A 209 11.97 16.62 4.13
C GLU A 209 12.95 15.45 4.27
N GLU A 210 13.14 14.94 5.49
CA GLU A 210 14.00 13.79 5.74
C GLU A 210 13.48 12.52 5.05
N ILE A 211 12.15 12.30 5.05
CA ILE A 211 11.54 11.17 4.34
C ILE A 211 11.76 11.32 2.84
N GLU A 212 11.49 12.50 2.29
CA GLU A 212 11.61 12.76 0.85
C GLU A 212 13.04 12.53 0.36
N GLU A 213 14.04 13.01 1.09
CA GLU A 213 15.44 12.82 0.73
C GLU A 213 15.87 11.36 0.88
N LEU A 214 15.54 10.72 2.00
CA LEU A 214 15.94 9.33 2.26
C LEU A 214 15.27 8.33 1.29
N GLU A 215 14.05 8.63 0.83
CA GLU A 215 13.26 7.78 -0.08
C GLU A 215 13.37 8.17 -1.55
N LYS A 216 14.23 9.14 -1.86
CA LYS A 216 14.48 9.58 -3.23
C LYS A 216 15.22 8.49 -4.00
N PRO A 217 14.65 7.92 -5.08
CA PRO A 217 15.35 6.94 -5.90
C PRO A 217 16.67 7.49 -6.43
N ASN A 218 17.67 6.63 -6.55
CA ASN A 218 18.97 7.00 -7.08
C ASN A 218 19.08 6.52 -8.53
N PRO A 219 19.18 7.42 -9.53
CA PRO A 219 19.32 7.04 -10.93
C PRO A 219 20.50 6.09 -11.21
N ALA A 220 21.55 6.12 -10.38
CA ALA A 220 22.69 5.21 -10.52
C ALA A 220 22.33 3.73 -10.24
N PHE A 221 21.18 3.46 -9.60
CA PHE A 221 20.70 2.12 -9.29
C PHE A 221 19.57 1.66 -10.22
N VAL A 222 19.29 2.40 -11.31
CA VAL A 222 18.35 1.95 -12.34
C VAL A 222 18.86 0.67 -12.97
N ARG A 223 17.96 -0.30 -13.15
CA ARG A 223 18.27 -1.62 -13.71
C ARG A 223 17.31 -1.95 -14.84
N LYS A 224 17.79 -2.74 -15.80
CA LYS A 224 16.91 -3.31 -16.82
C LYS A 224 15.98 -4.32 -16.16
N VAL A 225 14.70 -4.26 -16.49
CA VAL A 225 13.71 -5.24 -16.02
C VAL A 225 14.07 -6.63 -16.59
N PRO A 226 14.28 -7.66 -15.74
CA PRO A 226 14.58 -9.01 -16.21
C PRO A 226 13.43 -9.58 -17.04
N GLN A 227 13.73 -10.36 -18.08
CA GLN A 227 12.70 -10.99 -18.91
C GLN A 227 11.81 -11.93 -18.08
N SER A 228 12.42 -12.70 -17.16
CA SER A 228 11.69 -13.56 -16.21
C SER A 228 10.65 -12.80 -15.38
N TYR A 229 10.91 -11.53 -15.06
CA TYR A 229 9.98 -10.67 -14.35
C TYR A 229 8.79 -10.29 -15.25
N LEU A 230 9.06 -9.90 -16.50
CA LEU A 230 8.01 -9.58 -17.48
C LEU A 230 7.12 -10.79 -17.76
N ASP A 231 7.71 -11.96 -17.92
CA ASP A 231 6.99 -13.21 -18.16
C ASP A 231 6.10 -13.56 -16.96
N GLY A 232 6.62 -13.42 -15.73
CA GLY A 232 5.84 -13.62 -14.51
C GLY A 232 4.69 -12.63 -14.36
N MET A 233 4.86 -11.38 -14.79
CA MET A 233 3.81 -10.35 -14.81
C MET A 233 2.70 -10.70 -15.82
N ALA A 234 3.06 -11.19 -17.00
CA ALA A 234 2.10 -11.62 -18.01
C ALA A 234 1.30 -12.84 -17.50
N GLU A 235 1.99 -13.83 -16.93
CA GLU A 235 1.35 -15.04 -16.39
C GLU A 235 0.35 -14.72 -15.29
N ILE A 236 0.75 -13.93 -14.28
CA ILE A 236 -0.16 -13.60 -13.16
C ILE A 236 -1.34 -12.74 -13.62
N THR A 237 -1.14 -11.90 -14.64
CA THR A 237 -2.22 -11.09 -15.23
C THR A 237 -3.30 -11.97 -15.86
N GLU A 238 -2.91 -13.01 -16.61
CA GLU A 238 -3.88 -13.96 -17.19
C GLU A 238 -4.53 -14.84 -16.11
N ILE A 239 -3.81 -15.23 -15.06
CA ILE A 239 -4.39 -15.93 -13.90
C ILE A 239 -5.46 -15.05 -13.22
N GLU A 240 -5.16 -13.78 -12.96
CA GLU A 240 -6.10 -12.85 -12.33
C GLU A 240 -7.32 -12.57 -13.19
N LYS A 241 -7.13 -12.42 -14.50
CA LYS A 241 -8.21 -12.27 -15.47
C LYS A 241 -9.11 -13.50 -15.51
N SER A 242 -8.52 -14.70 -15.50
CA SER A 242 -9.26 -15.97 -15.48
C SER A 242 -10.04 -16.13 -14.18
N LYS A 243 -9.43 -15.80 -13.03
CA LYS A 243 -10.10 -15.79 -11.73
C LYS A 243 -11.26 -14.80 -11.70
N LYS A 244 -11.04 -13.57 -12.18
CA LYS A 244 -12.08 -12.53 -12.27
C LYS A 244 -13.23 -12.98 -13.17
N ALA A 245 -12.94 -13.63 -14.30
CA ALA A 245 -13.96 -14.20 -15.18
C ALA A 245 -14.75 -15.33 -14.49
N ALA A 246 -14.09 -16.21 -13.75
CA ALA A 246 -14.76 -17.27 -12.98
C ALA A 246 -15.62 -16.71 -11.83
N ASP A 247 -15.13 -15.70 -11.12
CA ASP A 247 -15.87 -15.02 -10.05
C ASP A 247 -17.09 -14.27 -10.62
N LEU A 248 -16.93 -13.62 -11.78
CA LEU A 248 -18.03 -13.01 -12.53
C LEU A 248 -19.05 -14.06 -12.96
N ALA A 249 -18.63 -15.18 -13.55
CA ALA A 249 -19.54 -16.25 -13.98
C ALA A 249 -20.34 -16.83 -12.80
N LYS A 250 -19.70 -17.10 -11.66
CA LYS A 250 -20.39 -17.55 -10.43
C LYS A 250 -21.39 -16.52 -9.92
N GLN A 251 -21.06 -15.23 -10.01
CA GLN A 251 -22.00 -14.19 -9.60
C GLN A 251 -23.12 -14.00 -10.61
N GLU A 252 -22.86 -14.07 -11.91
CA GLU A 252 -23.87 -14.04 -12.97
C GLU A 252 -24.84 -15.23 -12.85
N GLU A 253 -24.37 -16.42 -12.48
CA GLU A 253 -25.23 -17.57 -12.16
C GLU A 253 -26.10 -17.32 -10.92
N ASN A 254 -25.50 -16.80 -9.84
CA ASN A 254 -26.24 -16.35 -8.66
C ASN A 254 -27.20 -15.18 -8.97
N GLU A 255 -26.90 -14.35 -9.96
CA GLU A 255 -27.77 -13.27 -10.37
C GLU A 255 -28.87 -13.72 -11.30
N ALA A 256 -28.61 -14.62 -12.25
CA ALA A 256 -29.59 -15.19 -13.14
C ALA A 256 -30.67 -15.93 -12.34
N SER A 257 -30.26 -16.68 -11.31
CA SER A 257 -31.18 -17.32 -10.35
C SER A 257 -32.00 -16.33 -9.52
N ILE A 258 -31.53 -15.08 -9.37
CA ILE A 258 -32.22 -14.02 -8.61
C ILE A 258 -32.89 -13.00 -9.56
N GLN A 259 -32.62 -13.01 -10.88
CA GLN A 259 -33.05 -11.97 -11.83
C GLN A 259 -34.56 -11.98 -12.00
N GLN A 260 -35.19 -13.16 -12.04
CA GLN A 260 -36.65 -13.26 -12.04
C GLN A 260 -37.27 -12.59 -10.80
N GLN A 261 -36.67 -12.80 -9.63
CA GLN A 261 -37.11 -12.16 -8.39
C GLN A 261 -36.91 -10.64 -8.43
N ILE A 262 -35.80 -10.17 -9.03
CA ILE A 262 -35.51 -8.74 -9.24
C ILE A 262 -36.52 -8.12 -10.21
N ASP A 263 -36.87 -8.80 -11.31
CA ASP A 263 -37.80 -8.29 -12.31
C ASP A 263 -39.23 -8.22 -11.74
N GLU A 264 -39.61 -9.21 -10.93
CA GLU A 264 -40.85 -9.19 -10.17
C GLU A 264 -40.84 -8.05 -9.13
N ALA A 265 -39.69 -7.77 -8.50
CA ALA A 265 -39.54 -6.63 -7.57
C ALA A 265 -39.72 -5.30 -8.27
N VAL A 266 -39.08 -5.29 -9.44
CA VAL A 266 -39.19 -4.35 -10.54
C VAL A 266 -40.63 -3.85 -10.62
N LYS A 267 -41.43 -4.82 -11.04
CA LYS A 267 -42.84 -4.72 -11.36
C LYS A 267 -43.69 -4.36 -10.13
N GLU A 268 -43.55 -5.06 -9.01
CA GLU A 268 -44.28 -4.79 -7.77
C GLU A 268 -44.07 -3.35 -7.27
N ALA A 269 -42.84 -2.85 -7.31
CA ALA A 269 -42.55 -1.49 -6.88
C ALA A 269 -43.09 -0.44 -7.85
N LEU A 270 -43.07 -0.72 -9.16
CA LEU A 270 -43.68 0.14 -10.18
C LEU A 270 -45.20 0.15 -10.07
N GLU A 271 -45.83 -0.98 -9.73
CA GLU A 271 -47.26 -1.10 -9.46
C GLU A 271 -47.64 -0.37 -8.17
N SER A 272 -46.88 -0.55 -7.09
CA SER A 272 -47.07 0.17 -5.83
C SER A 272 -46.93 1.69 -6.00
N ALA A 273 -45.95 2.15 -6.79
CA ALA A 273 -45.77 3.57 -7.11
C ALA A 273 -46.94 4.12 -7.94
N LYS A 274 -47.53 3.33 -8.84
CA LYS A 274 -48.73 3.71 -9.60
C LYS A 274 -49.97 3.77 -8.70
N SER A 275 -50.16 2.80 -7.81
CA SER A 275 -51.28 2.77 -6.86
C SER A 275 -51.18 3.90 -5.83
N ALA A 276 -49.98 4.24 -5.36
CA ALA A 276 -49.76 5.39 -4.49
C ALA A 276 -50.04 6.72 -5.20
N ALA A 277 -49.66 6.87 -6.48
CA ALA A 277 -50.00 8.04 -7.28
C ALA A 277 -51.51 8.16 -7.55
N ALA A 278 -52.23 7.04 -7.66
CA ALA A 278 -53.69 7.00 -7.78
C ALA A 278 -54.42 7.28 -6.46
N ALA A 279 -53.86 6.89 -5.31
CA ALA A 279 -54.47 7.17 -4.01
C ALA A 279 -54.37 8.65 -3.59
N VAL A 280 -53.39 9.39 -4.12
CA VAL A 280 -53.20 10.83 -3.81
C VAL A 280 -54.19 11.73 -4.56
N VAL A 281 -54.87 11.24 -5.60
CA VAL A 281 -55.94 12.00 -6.28
C VAL A 281 -57.31 11.86 -5.61
N ASP A 282 -57.50 10.91 -4.68
CA ASP A 282 -58.81 10.63 -4.05
C ASP A 282 -58.94 11.01 -2.56
N ALA A 283 -57.88 11.46 -1.88
CA ALA A 283 -57.93 11.70 -0.43
C ALA A 283 -57.74 13.18 -0.03
N VAL A 284 -58.86 13.86 0.23
CA VAL A 284 -58.94 15.05 1.09
C VAL A 284 -59.27 14.60 2.53
N ALA A 285 -58.53 15.12 3.52
CA ALA A 285 -58.75 15.11 4.99
C ALA A 285 -57.87 14.14 5.87
N PRO A 286 -57.57 14.50 7.15
CA PRO A 286 -56.26 14.27 7.79
C PRO A 286 -56.33 13.29 9.00
N PRO A 287 -55.31 13.23 9.91
CA PRO A 287 -54.28 12.20 9.89
C PRO A 287 -54.32 11.26 11.11
N VAL A 288 -53.97 9.98 10.92
CA VAL A 288 -53.61 9.08 12.03
C VAL A 288 -52.27 8.40 11.70
N GLU A 289 -51.38 8.37 12.70
CA GLU A 289 -50.06 7.75 12.67
C GLU A 289 -50.10 6.29 12.17
N ALA A 290 -49.28 5.97 11.17
CA ALA A 290 -49.00 4.61 10.74
C ALA A 290 -47.50 4.39 10.46
N ALA A 291 -47.04 3.20 10.83
CA ALA A 291 -45.68 2.68 10.66
C ALA A 291 -45.17 2.78 9.20
N PRO A 292 -43.84 2.83 8.96
CA PRO A 292 -43.30 3.19 7.66
C PRO A 292 -43.53 2.08 6.63
N ALA A 293 -44.42 2.35 5.66
CA ALA A 293 -44.53 1.62 4.40
C ALA A 293 -43.29 1.89 3.51
N PRO A 294 -42.93 0.98 2.59
CA PRO A 294 -41.86 1.21 1.63
C PRO A 294 -42.27 2.31 0.65
N SER A 295 -41.76 3.54 0.83
CA SER A 295 -42.06 4.67 -0.05
C SER A 295 -41.12 4.68 -1.26
N SER A 296 -41.70 4.45 -2.45
CA SER A 296 -41.04 4.57 -3.75
C SER A 296 -40.88 6.05 -4.13
N GLY A 297 -39.74 6.64 -3.77
CA GLY A 297 -39.39 8.05 -4.00
C GLY A 297 -39.02 8.48 -5.42
N GLY A 298 -39.61 7.91 -6.47
CA GLY A 298 -39.27 8.29 -7.85
C GLY A 298 -40.36 7.98 -8.86
N LYS A 299 -40.36 8.74 -9.97
CA LYS A 299 -41.23 8.45 -11.12
C LYS A 299 -40.95 7.04 -11.61
N SER A 300 -42.00 6.25 -11.82
CA SER A 300 -41.88 4.87 -12.26
C SER A 300 -41.25 4.79 -13.66
N PHE A 301 -40.21 3.98 -13.81
CA PHE A 301 -39.60 3.65 -15.11
C PHE A 301 -39.15 2.19 -15.12
N SER A 302 -39.15 1.56 -16.30
CA SER A 302 -38.72 0.18 -16.48
C SER A 302 -37.62 0.09 -17.54
N VAL A 303 -36.64 -0.77 -17.30
CA VAL A 303 -35.51 -1.06 -18.17
C VAL A 303 -35.35 -2.56 -18.27
N SER A 304 -35.25 -3.09 -19.49
CA SER A 304 -34.87 -4.48 -19.73
C SER A 304 -33.34 -4.58 -19.73
N TRP A 305 -32.79 -5.33 -18.79
CA TRP A 305 -31.34 -5.40 -18.53
C TRP A 305 -30.63 -6.52 -19.31
N GLY A 306 -31.32 -7.26 -20.18
CA GLY A 306 -30.77 -8.46 -20.83
C GLY A 306 -29.54 -8.21 -21.71
N LYS A 307 -29.37 -6.99 -22.25
CA LYS A 307 -28.17 -6.60 -23.02
C LYS A 307 -27.02 -6.10 -22.15
N ALA A 308 -27.29 -5.73 -20.89
CA ALA A 308 -26.31 -5.12 -20.01
C ALA A 308 -25.36 -6.18 -19.45
N LYS A 309 -24.05 -5.92 -19.54
CA LYS A 309 -23.07 -6.74 -18.83
C LYS A 309 -23.00 -6.32 -17.38
N ALA A 310 -23.04 -7.30 -16.49
CA ALA A 310 -22.83 -7.08 -15.07
C ALA A 310 -21.34 -6.84 -14.80
N ARG A 311 -21.04 -5.91 -13.88
CA ARG A 311 -19.71 -5.74 -13.32
C ARG A 311 -19.78 -5.63 -11.81
N ILE A 312 -18.87 -6.31 -11.14
CA ILE A 312 -18.73 -6.20 -9.69
C ILE A 312 -17.79 -5.04 -9.38
N ILE A 313 -18.27 -4.11 -8.55
CA ILE A 313 -17.48 -3.03 -7.98
C ILE A 313 -17.48 -3.21 -6.46
N ASN A 314 -16.30 -3.42 -5.90
CA ASN A 314 -16.13 -3.49 -4.45
C ASN A 314 -16.07 -2.06 -3.88
N LEU A 315 -16.89 -1.78 -2.88
CA LEU A 315 -16.83 -0.54 -2.10
C LEU A 315 -16.04 -0.78 -0.82
N LEU A 316 -15.16 0.15 -0.47
CA LEU A 316 -14.33 0.11 0.75
C LEU A 316 -14.96 0.97 1.83
N TYR A 317 -14.98 0.48 3.08
CA TYR A 317 -15.16 1.36 4.24
C TYR A 317 -13.84 2.11 4.51
N PRO A 318 -13.77 3.44 4.33
CA PRO A 318 -12.51 4.17 4.29
C PRO A 318 -11.98 4.58 5.67
N GLY A 319 -12.78 4.44 6.74
CA GLY A 319 -12.43 4.97 8.05
C GLY A 319 -12.19 6.49 8.01
N GLN A 320 -10.96 6.92 8.28
CA GLN A 320 -10.52 8.32 8.27
C GLN A 320 -9.49 8.63 7.18
N THR A 321 -9.46 7.86 6.09
CA THR A 321 -8.54 8.07 4.96
C THR A 321 -9.03 9.17 4.01
N SER A 322 -8.78 10.45 4.31
CA SER A 322 -9.10 11.57 3.41
C SER A 322 -8.04 11.78 2.30
N MET A 323 -8.26 12.76 1.42
CA MET A 323 -7.24 13.23 0.48
C MET A 323 -5.95 13.67 1.17
N GLU A 324 -6.02 14.38 2.30
CA GLU A 324 -4.84 14.79 3.07
C GLU A 324 -4.07 13.60 3.64
N TRP A 325 -4.77 12.54 4.04
CA TRP A 325 -4.15 11.29 4.47
C TRP A 325 -3.44 10.60 3.29
N MET A 326 -4.09 10.53 2.13
CA MET A 326 -3.55 9.89 0.93
C MET A 326 -2.34 10.65 0.36
N LEU A 327 -2.38 11.98 0.41
CA LEU A 327 -1.33 12.88 -0.10
C LEU A 327 -0.19 13.10 0.90
N ASN A 328 -0.26 12.45 2.06
CA ASN A 328 0.80 12.50 3.06
C ASN A 328 1.62 11.21 3.04
N GLY A 329 2.87 11.28 2.59
CA GLY A 329 3.79 10.13 2.56
C GLY A 329 4.11 9.49 3.91
N LYS A 330 3.79 10.16 5.02
CA LYS A 330 3.83 9.56 6.38
C LYS A 330 2.69 8.58 6.62
N ASP A 331 1.52 8.90 6.08
CA ASP A 331 0.28 8.18 6.33
C ASP A 331 0.01 7.11 5.26
N HIS A 332 0.33 7.43 4.00
CA HIS A 332 0.07 6.57 2.86
C HIS A 332 1.33 6.36 2.01
N SER A 333 1.79 5.10 1.93
CA SER A 333 2.98 4.74 1.15
C SER A 333 2.82 4.93 -0.35
N GLY A 334 1.59 4.93 -0.87
CA GLY A 334 1.30 5.18 -2.29
C GLY A 334 1.27 6.67 -2.69
N ASN A 335 1.55 7.60 -1.77
CA ASN A 335 1.49 9.04 -2.04
C ASN A 335 2.33 9.46 -3.26
N ARG A 336 3.58 8.99 -3.36
CA ARG A 336 4.48 9.36 -4.47
C ARG A 336 3.95 8.87 -5.82
N ALA A 337 3.49 7.63 -5.87
CA ALA A 337 2.90 7.05 -7.09
C ALA A 337 1.64 7.83 -7.53
N PHE A 338 0.83 8.28 -6.58
CA PHE A 338 -0.34 9.11 -6.86
C PHE A 338 0.03 10.54 -7.31
N ASP A 339 0.81 11.27 -6.51
CA ASP A 339 1.08 12.70 -6.72
C ASP A 339 2.08 12.96 -7.87
N LYS A 340 3.08 12.09 -8.02
CA LYS A 340 4.14 12.25 -9.05
C LYS A 340 3.97 11.29 -10.21
N GLY A 341 3.47 10.08 -9.95
CA GLY A 341 3.31 9.04 -10.97
C GLY A 341 1.99 9.11 -11.74
N GLY A 342 1.00 9.85 -11.25
CA GLY A 342 -0.33 9.90 -11.89
C GLY A 342 -1.14 8.61 -11.71
N GLU A 343 -0.71 7.69 -10.85
CA GLU A 343 -1.44 6.43 -10.61
C GLU A 343 -2.81 6.70 -9.98
N ARG A 344 -3.79 5.87 -10.32
CA ARG A 344 -5.15 5.93 -9.77
C ARG A 344 -5.28 4.99 -8.58
N CYS A 345 -6.19 5.32 -7.66
CA CYS A 345 -6.52 4.45 -6.53
C CYS A 345 -6.92 3.05 -6.99
N PHE A 346 -7.75 2.98 -8.04
CA PHE A 346 -8.18 1.74 -8.67
C PHE A 346 -7.02 0.84 -9.10
N ASP A 347 -6.01 1.42 -9.75
CA ASP A 347 -4.91 0.65 -10.34
C ASP A 347 -4.08 -0.05 -9.25
N CYS A 348 -3.99 0.55 -8.05
CA CYS A 348 -3.28 -0.04 -6.92
C CYS A 348 -4.16 -0.98 -6.05
N HIS A 349 -5.46 -0.68 -5.93
CA HIS A 349 -6.27 -1.24 -4.84
C HIS A 349 -7.49 -2.07 -5.27
N ASP A 350 -7.84 -2.20 -6.56
CA ASP A 350 -9.03 -2.96 -7.02
C ASP A 350 -9.11 -4.38 -6.42
N ASN A 351 -7.94 -5.02 -6.28
CA ASN A 351 -7.83 -6.41 -5.81
C ASN A 351 -7.51 -6.55 -4.31
N GLU A 352 -7.49 -5.46 -3.54
CA GLU A 352 -7.11 -5.47 -2.12
C GLU A 352 -8.20 -4.88 -1.18
N ILE A 353 -9.36 -4.49 -1.72
CA ILE A 353 -10.42 -3.80 -0.95
C ILE A 353 -10.92 -4.63 0.23
N ASP A 354 -11.06 -5.96 0.09
CA ASP A 354 -11.55 -6.81 1.18
C ASP A 354 -10.53 -6.90 2.34
N ILE A 355 -9.24 -7.00 2.02
CA ILE A 355 -8.13 -7.05 2.98
C ILE A 355 -8.01 -5.69 3.68
N MET A 356 -8.02 -4.60 2.92
CA MET A 356 -7.98 -3.25 3.48
C MET A 356 -9.17 -3.00 4.40
N GLY A 357 -10.38 -3.36 3.95
CA GLY A 357 -11.59 -3.20 4.72
C GLY A 357 -11.52 -3.93 6.07
N LYS A 358 -10.96 -5.15 6.11
CA LYS A 358 -10.75 -5.91 7.36
C LYS A 358 -9.84 -5.16 8.33
N LYS A 359 -8.69 -4.68 7.86
CA LYS A 359 -7.74 -3.92 8.71
C LYS A 359 -8.35 -2.62 9.27
N ILE A 360 -9.21 -1.97 8.49
CA ILE A 360 -9.86 -0.74 8.92
C ILE A 360 -10.92 -1.04 9.98
N VAL A 361 -11.80 -2.02 9.76
CA VAL A 361 -12.88 -2.31 10.73
C VAL A 361 -12.39 -3.01 12.01
N THR A 362 -11.18 -3.54 12.04
CA THR A 362 -10.53 -4.04 13.27
C THR A 362 -9.78 -2.95 14.04
N GLY A 363 -9.61 -1.76 13.46
CA GLY A 363 -8.81 -0.68 14.04
C GLY A 363 -7.29 -0.86 13.89
N GLU A 364 -6.85 -1.86 13.12
CA GLU A 364 -5.42 -2.03 12.79
C GLU A 364 -4.89 -0.83 12.00
N LYS A 365 -5.73 -0.22 11.14
CA LYS A 365 -5.33 0.92 10.31
C LYS A 365 -6.45 1.93 10.06
N ALA A 366 -6.13 3.21 10.19
CA ALA A 366 -6.96 4.35 9.73
C ALA A 366 -8.40 4.46 10.29
N GLU A 367 -8.74 3.70 11.32
CA GLU A 367 -9.96 3.90 12.11
C GLU A 367 -9.62 3.71 13.60
N PRO A 368 -9.40 4.80 14.35
CA PRO A 368 -9.10 4.71 15.77
C PRO A 368 -10.32 4.30 16.62
N THR A 369 -11.54 4.41 16.07
CA THR A 369 -12.79 4.12 16.77
C THR A 369 -13.67 3.16 15.96
N PRO A 370 -13.30 1.86 15.84
CA PRO A 370 -14.03 0.95 14.98
C PRO A 370 -15.47 0.69 15.46
N ILE A 371 -16.41 0.65 14.51
CA ILE A 371 -17.81 0.32 14.79
C ILE A 371 -17.95 -1.21 14.84
N LYS A 372 -18.33 -1.74 16.01
CA LYS A 372 -18.57 -3.18 16.20
C LYS A 372 -19.57 -3.71 15.16
N GLY A 373 -19.15 -4.76 14.44
CA GLY A 373 -19.96 -5.43 13.42
C GLY A 373 -20.02 -4.73 12.06
N LYS A 374 -19.37 -3.57 11.89
CA LYS A 374 -19.31 -2.89 10.58
C LYS A 374 -18.53 -3.74 9.60
N ARG A 375 -19.09 -3.98 8.42
CA ARG A 375 -18.41 -4.69 7.33
C ARG A 375 -17.35 -3.79 6.68
N GLY A 376 -16.20 -4.35 6.33
CA GLY A 376 -15.10 -3.60 5.71
C GLY A 376 -15.29 -3.29 4.22
N HIS A 377 -16.10 -4.07 3.51
CA HIS A 377 -16.37 -3.87 2.09
C HIS A 377 -17.79 -4.31 1.69
N ILE A 378 -18.25 -3.82 0.54
CA ILE A 378 -19.52 -4.22 -0.10
C ILE A 378 -19.25 -4.58 -1.56
N PRO A 379 -19.44 -5.85 -1.98
CA PRO A 379 -19.50 -6.17 -3.40
C PRO A 379 -20.83 -5.67 -3.97
N VAL A 380 -20.78 -4.81 -4.97
CA VAL A 380 -21.96 -4.24 -5.64
C VAL A 380 -21.93 -4.63 -7.11
N THR A 381 -22.97 -5.29 -7.59
CA THR A 381 -23.15 -5.51 -9.01
C THR A 381 -23.72 -4.25 -9.64
N VAL A 382 -23.06 -3.79 -10.70
CA VAL A 382 -23.46 -2.64 -11.50
C VAL A 382 -23.76 -3.09 -12.93
N LYS A 383 -24.93 -2.73 -13.44
CA LYS A 383 -25.30 -2.82 -14.86
C LYS A 383 -25.53 -1.41 -15.40
N SER A 384 -25.10 -1.14 -16.63
CA SER A 384 -25.20 0.19 -17.23
C SER A 384 -25.66 0.12 -18.68
N MET A 385 -26.61 0.96 -19.05
CA MET A 385 -27.16 1.09 -20.41
C MET A 385 -27.44 2.56 -20.75
N PHE A 386 -27.61 2.88 -22.02
CA PHE A 386 -28.06 4.20 -22.44
C PHE A 386 -28.95 4.14 -23.69
N ASP A 387 -29.75 5.18 -23.89
CA ASP A 387 -30.42 5.46 -25.16
C ASP A 387 -30.09 6.90 -25.61
N ASP A 388 -30.84 7.44 -26.57
CA ASP A 388 -30.54 8.77 -27.11
C ASP A 388 -30.82 9.90 -26.10
N LYS A 389 -31.51 9.63 -24.99
CA LYS A 389 -31.93 10.62 -24.00
C LYS A 389 -31.40 10.35 -22.59
N TYR A 390 -31.26 9.09 -22.19
CA TYR A 390 -31.00 8.71 -20.81
C TYR A 390 -29.80 7.76 -20.65
N LEU A 391 -29.08 7.94 -19.54
CA LEU A 391 -28.23 6.94 -18.91
C LEU A 391 -29.08 6.14 -17.91
N TYR A 392 -28.95 4.83 -17.95
CA TYR A 392 -29.56 3.90 -17.02
C TYR A 392 -28.49 3.14 -16.25
N MET A 393 -28.64 3.02 -14.93
CA MET A 393 -27.77 2.20 -14.10
C MET A 393 -28.58 1.38 -13.10
N GLN A 394 -28.15 0.16 -12.83
CA GLN A 394 -28.70 -0.68 -11.77
C GLN A 394 -27.57 -1.07 -10.83
N PHE A 395 -27.83 -0.95 -9.54
CA PHE A 395 -26.92 -1.31 -8.46
C PHE A 395 -27.61 -2.37 -7.60
N SER A 396 -26.92 -3.47 -7.32
CA SER A 396 -27.46 -4.51 -6.46
C SER A 396 -26.43 -5.05 -5.49
N TRP A 397 -26.81 -5.23 -4.22
CA TRP A 397 -25.91 -5.70 -3.17
C TRP A 397 -26.66 -6.33 -2.00
N LYS A 398 -25.96 -7.16 -1.22
CA LYS A 398 -26.51 -7.77 -0.01
C LYS A 398 -26.63 -6.74 1.12
N ASP A 399 -27.79 -6.71 1.77
CA ASP A 399 -28.07 -5.84 2.91
C ASP A 399 -27.12 -6.14 4.09
N GLY A 400 -26.75 -5.07 4.80
CA GLY A 400 -25.85 -5.16 5.94
C GLY A 400 -26.53 -5.76 7.17
N LYS A 401 -25.73 -6.39 8.04
CA LYS A 401 -26.18 -6.65 9.42
C LYS A 401 -26.12 -5.35 10.22
N LYS A 402 -27.00 -5.23 11.21
CA LYS A 402 -26.99 -4.10 12.15
C LYS A 402 -25.64 -3.96 12.84
N SER A 403 -25.11 -2.75 12.83
CA SER A 403 -23.81 -2.32 13.34
C SER A 403 -23.96 -0.95 14.00
N GLY A 404 -23.42 -0.79 15.21
CA GLY A 404 -23.52 0.47 15.94
C GLY A 404 -24.94 1.01 16.14
N LYS A 405 -25.04 2.34 16.26
CA LYS A 405 -26.31 3.08 16.43
C LYS A 405 -26.84 3.53 15.07
N LYS A 406 -28.17 3.66 14.94
CA LYS A 406 -28.80 4.29 13.75
C LYS A 406 -28.45 5.77 13.71
N MET A 407 -27.56 6.16 12.80
CA MET A 407 -27.10 7.56 12.64
C MET A 407 -28.07 8.38 11.77
N ASP A 408 -28.78 7.71 10.88
CA ASP A 408 -29.83 8.27 10.02
C ASP A 408 -31.07 7.39 10.13
N PRO A 409 -31.96 7.63 11.12
CA PRO A 409 -33.12 6.76 11.34
C PRO A 409 -34.11 6.69 10.17
N LYS A 410 -34.13 7.71 9.30
CA LYS A 410 -35.04 7.80 8.16
C LYS A 410 -34.59 6.91 6.99
N ASN A 411 -33.29 6.67 6.86
CA ASN A 411 -32.73 6.00 5.70
C ASN A 411 -31.92 4.79 6.12
N GLN A 412 -32.44 3.58 5.90
CA GLN A 412 -31.64 2.35 6.06
C GLN A 412 -30.44 2.39 5.13
N ILE A 413 -30.66 2.81 3.87
CA ILE A 413 -29.60 2.99 2.90
C ILE A 413 -29.67 4.34 2.21
N LYS A 414 -28.51 4.82 1.76
CA LYS A 414 -28.41 5.87 0.75
C LYS A 414 -27.38 5.46 -0.30
N LEU A 415 -27.70 5.63 -1.58
CA LEU A 415 -26.77 5.41 -2.68
C LEU A 415 -26.48 6.77 -3.34
N ALA A 416 -25.25 7.26 -3.19
CA ALA A 416 -24.79 8.48 -3.83
C ALA A 416 -23.86 8.15 -5.00
N ILE A 417 -24.10 8.75 -6.15
CA ILE A 417 -23.34 8.53 -7.38
C ILE A 417 -22.77 9.87 -7.82
N MET A 418 -21.49 9.89 -8.21
CA MET A 418 -20.85 11.10 -8.72
C MET A 418 -20.31 10.93 -10.13
N PHE A 419 -20.41 12.01 -10.89
CA PHE A 419 -19.85 12.13 -12.23
C PHE A 419 -18.97 13.38 -12.34
N ALA A 420 -17.86 13.27 -13.06
CA ALA A 420 -17.01 14.41 -13.35
C ALA A 420 -16.33 14.27 -14.71
N ASN A 421 -15.88 15.38 -15.27
CA ASN A 421 -14.95 15.40 -16.39
C ASN A 421 -13.50 15.37 -15.86
N ASP A 422 -12.52 15.43 -16.76
CA ASP A 422 -11.09 15.42 -16.44
C ASP A 422 -10.55 16.81 -16.03
N GLU A 423 -11.39 17.85 -16.02
CA GLU A 423 -11.01 19.21 -15.60
C GLU A 423 -10.97 19.36 -14.07
N VAL A 424 -11.56 18.41 -13.33
CA VAL A 424 -11.58 18.39 -11.87
C VAL A 424 -10.36 17.64 -11.35
N LYS A 425 -9.55 18.34 -10.54
CA LYS A 425 -8.32 17.80 -9.94
C LYS A 425 -8.63 16.54 -9.15
N TRP A 426 -7.89 15.48 -9.47
CA TRP A 426 -7.98 14.14 -8.90
C TRP A 426 -9.27 13.37 -9.23
N ALA A 427 -10.20 13.90 -10.02
CA ALA A 427 -11.40 13.14 -10.36
C ALA A 427 -11.07 11.86 -11.16
N ASP A 428 -10.07 11.92 -12.02
CA ASP A 428 -9.55 10.81 -12.82
C ASP A 428 -8.75 9.80 -12.00
N GLN A 429 -8.03 10.25 -10.97
CA GLN A 429 -7.19 9.40 -10.12
C GLN A 429 -7.94 8.80 -8.92
N ALA A 430 -8.88 9.56 -8.34
CA ALA A 430 -9.48 9.26 -7.04
C ALA A 430 -11.03 9.23 -7.07
N GLY A 431 -11.68 9.61 -8.18
CA GLY A 431 -13.14 9.64 -8.28
C GLY A 431 -13.80 10.43 -7.14
N CYS A 432 -14.83 9.85 -6.51
CA CYS A 432 -15.54 10.47 -5.38
C CYS A 432 -14.64 10.84 -4.20
N TRP A 433 -13.48 10.19 -4.07
CA TRP A 433 -12.55 10.43 -2.97
C TRP A 433 -11.93 11.82 -3.02
N GLY A 434 -11.80 12.41 -4.21
CA GLY A 434 -11.31 13.77 -4.42
C GLY A 434 -12.09 14.85 -3.66
N THR A 435 -13.28 14.50 -3.14
CA THR A 435 -14.14 15.38 -2.34
C THR A 435 -14.09 15.11 -0.83
N CYS A 436 -13.29 14.14 -0.39
CA CYS A 436 -13.21 13.69 1.01
C CYS A 436 -12.00 14.34 1.69
N HIS A 437 -12.26 15.23 2.66
CA HIS A 437 -11.23 16.00 3.34
C HIS A 437 -11.19 15.72 4.86
N HIS A 438 -10.03 15.95 5.47
CA HIS A 438 -9.78 15.69 6.90
C HIS A 438 -10.56 16.64 7.83
N ASP A 439 -11.01 17.78 7.31
CA ASP A 439 -11.76 18.82 8.01
C ASP A 439 -13.29 18.72 7.85
N LEU A 440 -13.78 17.68 7.19
CA LEU A 440 -15.21 17.43 7.05
C LEU A 440 -15.85 16.97 8.37
N VAL A 441 -17.16 17.10 8.46
CA VAL A 441 -17.93 16.63 9.61
C VAL A 441 -17.65 15.14 9.92
N GLY A 442 -17.27 14.88 11.17
CA GLY A 442 -16.90 13.57 11.70
C GLY A 442 -15.47 13.11 11.43
N MET A 443 -14.67 13.88 10.69
CA MET A 443 -13.26 13.60 10.41
C MET A 443 -12.32 14.20 11.48
N PRO A 444 -11.04 13.77 11.58
CA PRO A 444 -10.17 14.13 12.71
C PRO A 444 -9.99 15.63 12.94
N ASP A 445 -9.92 16.42 11.87
CA ASP A 445 -9.66 17.86 11.93
C ASP A 445 -10.93 18.68 11.66
N GLU A 446 -12.12 18.12 11.96
CA GLU A 446 -13.43 18.73 11.72
C GLU A 446 -13.40 20.25 11.96
N ALA A 447 -13.67 21.01 10.90
CA ALA A 447 -13.71 22.47 10.98
C ALA A 447 -14.96 22.94 11.71
N ASN A 448 -16.12 22.41 11.35
CA ASN A 448 -17.41 22.63 12.01
C ASN A 448 -18.45 21.60 11.53
N LYS A 449 -19.67 21.66 12.12
CA LYS A 449 -20.77 20.73 11.83
C LYS A 449 -21.36 20.84 10.42
N ASN A 450 -21.10 21.95 9.72
CA ASN A 450 -21.52 22.21 8.34
C ASN A 450 -20.38 22.00 7.33
N ALA A 451 -19.24 21.45 7.76
CA ALA A 451 -18.12 21.17 6.88
C ALA A 451 -18.44 19.97 5.97
N HIS A 452 -19.06 20.25 4.83
CA HIS A 452 -19.38 19.26 3.80
C HIS A 452 -18.34 19.25 2.68
N LYS A 453 -18.51 18.28 1.78
CA LYS A 453 -17.60 18.00 0.67
C LYS A 453 -17.34 19.23 -0.19
N TYR A 454 -16.10 19.36 -0.66
CA TYR A 454 -15.65 20.40 -1.58
C TYR A 454 -14.54 19.84 -2.48
N ILE A 455 -14.12 20.60 -3.50
CA ILE A 455 -12.98 20.26 -4.37
C ILE A 455 -11.91 21.34 -4.37
N LYS A 456 -10.69 21.01 -4.83
CA LYS A 456 -9.51 21.88 -4.79
C LYS A 456 -9.72 23.21 -5.52
N GLU A 457 -10.50 23.21 -6.59
CA GLU A 457 -10.75 24.35 -7.47
C GLU A 457 -11.39 25.51 -6.73
N SER A 458 -12.18 25.24 -5.70
CA SER A 458 -12.84 26.26 -4.87
C SER A 458 -11.95 26.79 -3.74
N ARG A 459 -10.74 26.25 -3.55
CA ARG A 459 -9.86 26.57 -2.42
C ARG A 459 -8.59 27.26 -2.85
N THR A 460 -8.19 28.30 -2.12
CA THR A 460 -6.88 28.95 -2.29
C THR A 460 -5.77 28.00 -1.85
N LYS A 461 -5.96 27.29 -0.73
CA LYS A 461 -5.01 26.32 -0.19
C LYS A 461 -5.74 25.14 0.47
N ILE A 462 -5.10 23.97 0.47
CA ILE A 462 -5.47 22.81 1.29
C ILE A 462 -4.21 22.41 2.08
N GLU A 463 -4.29 22.37 3.40
CA GLU A 463 -3.21 21.93 4.29
C GLU A 463 -3.17 20.40 4.32
N ILE A 464 -2.13 19.81 3.73
CA ILE A 464 -1.98 18.35 3.62
C ILE A 464 -1.22 17.77 4.81
N LYS A 465 -0.20 18.46 5.31
CA LYS A 465 0.81 17.86 6.19
C LYS A 465 0.44 17.95 7.66
N GLY A 466 -0.28 19.00 8.06
CA GLY A 466 -0.63 19.25 9.46
C GLY A 466 0.59 19.53 10.35
N LYS A 467 1.67 20.08 9.77
CA LYS A 467 2.91 20.38 10.51
C LYS A 467 2.62 21.30 11.71
N ASN A 468 3.31 21.06 12.82
CA ASN A 468 3.21 21.83 14.06
C ASN A 468 1.77 21.88 14.63
N GLY A 469 1.01 20.79 14.47
CA GLY A 469 -0.36 20.69 14.98
C GLY A 469 -1.39 21.48 14.17
N LYS A 470 -1.06 21.92 12.95
CA LYS A 470 -2.04 22.55 12.06
C LYS A 470 -3.12 21.55 11.69
N LYS A 471 -4.38 21.98 11.75
CA LYS A 471 -5.51 21.22 11.21
C LYS A 471 -5.34 21.05 9.71
N ARG A 472 -5.52 19.83 9.22
CA ARG A 472 -5.49 19.51 7.80
C ARG A 472 -6.80 19.89 7.12
N GLY A 473 -6.74 20.14 5.81
CA GLY A 473 -7.89 20.57 5.02
C GLY A 473 -7.82 22.05 4.62
N GLY A 474 -8.93 22.58 4.14
CA GLY A 474 -9.03 23.93 3.60
C GLY A 474 -10.46 24.41 3.45
N TRP A 475 -11.40 23.90 4.25
CA TRP A 475 -12.82 24.23 4.18
C TRP A 475 -13.07 25.74 4.28
N ASP A 476 -12.33 26.43 5.16
CA ASP A 476 -12.42 27.89 5.36
C ASP A 476 -11.64 28.70 4.32
N LYS A 477 -10.79 28.06 3.50
CA LYS A 477 -9.91 28.72 2.52
C LYS A 477 -10.58 28.89 1.16
N LYS A 478 -11.84 29.37 1.16
CA LYS A 478 -12.62 29.58 -0.05
C LYS A 478 -12.00 30.66 -0.94
N LYS A 479 -12.03 30.44 -2.26
CA LYS A 479 -11.76 31.48 -3.26
C LYS A 479 -12.90 32.50 -3.30
N SER A 480 -12.71 33.57 -4.07
CA SER A 480 -13.75 34.57 -4.28
C SER A 480 -14.99 33.95 -4.94
N LYS A 481 -16.16 34.57 -4.71
CA LYS A 481 -17.41 34.14 -5.36
C LYS A 481 -17.31 34.16 -6.89
N GLY A 482 -16.58 35.13 -7.46
CA GLY A 482 -16.34 35.23 -8.90
C GLY A 482 -15.54 34.06 -9.46
N ASP A 483 -14.47 33.66 -8.75
CA ASP A 483 -13.66 32.50 -9.15
C ASP A 483 -14.46 31.20 -9.08
N ILE A 484 -15.26 31.03 -8.03
CA ILE A 484 -16.12 29.85 -7.85
C ILE A 484 -17.18 29.79 -8.96
N ALA A 485 -17.84 30.91 -9.28
CA ALA A 485 -18.79 30.97 -10.39
C ALA A 485 -18.13 30.66 -11.74
N THR A 486 -16.90 31.13 -11.94
CA THR A 486 -16.11 30.84 -13.16
C THR A 486 -15.74 29.36 -13.24
N ALA A 487 -15.33 28.74 -12.14
CA ALA A 487 -15.05 27.31 -12.08
C ALA A 487 -16.29 26.48 -12.43
N LEU A 488 -17.45 26.82 -11.86
CA LEU A 488 -18.72 26.15 -12.16
C LEU A 488 -19.08 26.25 -13.64
N LYS A 489 -19.01 27.45 -14.24
CA LYS A 489 -19.27 27.67 -15.67
C LYS A 489 -18.29 26.93 -16.58
N SER A 490 -17.05 26.74 -16.12
CA SER A 490 -16.00 26.01 -16.85
C SER A 490 -16.10 24.50 -16.69
N GLY A 491 -17.17 23.98 -16.07
CA GLY A 491 -17.35 22.53 -15.89
C GLY A 491 -16.50 21.94 -14.76
N LYS A 492 -15.90 22.75 -13.89
CA LYS A 492 -15.07 22.29 -12.77
C LYS A 492 -15.92 22.04 -11.54
N PHE A 493 -16.71 20.98 -11.57
CA PHE A 493 -17.56 20.52 -10.48
C PHE A 493 -17.70 19.00 -10.56
N MET A 494 -18.10 18.37 -9.46
CA MET A 494 -18.52 16.97 -9.47
C MET A 494 -20.04 16.91 -9.29
N ASP A 495 -20.73 16.44 -10.31
CA ASP A 495 -22.16 16.16 -10.26
C ASP A 495 -22.41 15.03 -9.25
N ILE A 496 -23.44 15.19 -8.42
CA ILE A 496 -23.86 14.18 -7.45
C ILE A 496 -25.37 13.99 -7.48
N VAL A 497 -25.77 12.73 -7.61
CA VAL A 497 -27.16 12.29 -7.45
C VAL A 497 -27.25 11.29 -6.30
N ARG A 498 -28.34 11.30 -5.53
CA ARG A 498 -28.51 10.40 -4.39
C ARG A 498 -29.92 9.85 -4.26
N PHE A 499 -29.99 8.53 -4.13
CA PHE A 499 -31.17 7.80 -3.68
C PHE A 499 -31.15 7.67 -2.16
N ASN A 500 -32.29 7.95 -1.51
CA ASN A 500 -32.50 7.73 -0.09
C ASN A 500 -33.65 6.74 0.11
N SER A 501 -33.45 5.69 0.91
CA SER A 501 -34.49 4.68 1.13
C SER A 501 -35.74 5.21 1.85
N GLY A 502 -35.65 6.38 2.49
CA GLY A 502 -36.76 7.06 3.14
C GLY A 502 -37.63 7.89 2.20
N GLY A 503 -37.29 7.97 0.91
CA GLY A 503 -38.20 8.48 -0.13
C GLY A 503 -37.75 9.74 -0.87
N ASP A 504 -36.70 10.44 -0.44
CA ASP A 504 -36.21 11.62 -1.14
C ASP A 504 -35.18 11.25 -2.23
N THR A 505 -35.30 11.87 -3.40
CA THR A 505 -34.25 11.89 -4.42
C THR A 505 -33.54 13.24 -4.41
N GLU A 506 -32.22 13.24 -4.55
CA GLU A 506 -31.39 14.44 -4.56
C GLU A 506 -30.53 14.51 -5.81
N ASP A 507 -30.34 15.72 -6.32
CA ASP A 507 -29.68 16.02 -7.59
C ASP A 507 -28.99 17.39 -7.51
N GLY A 508 -27.67 17.41 -7.64
CA GLY A 508 -26.86 18.61 -7.51
C GLY A 508 -25.38 18.38 -7.77
N TYR A 509 -24.50 19.09 -7.07
CA TYR A 509 -23.07 19.07 -7.33
C TYR A 509 -22.21 19.40 -6.12
N VAL A 510 -20.91 19.11 -6.24
CA VAL A 510 -19.85 19.48 -5.30
C VAL A 510 -18.90 20.45 -5.98
N LEU A 511 -18.71 21.62 -5.35
CA LEU A 511 -17.69 22.60 -5.73
C LEU A 511 -17.05 23.23 -4.48
N ASP A 512 -17.64 24.30 -3.97
CA ASP A 512 -17.20 24.96 -2.73
C ASP A 512 -17.95 24.45 -1.50
N ASP A 513 -19.07 23.77 -1.74
CA ASP A 513 -19.89 23.03 -0.80
C ASP A 513 -20.57 21.87 -1.55
N ARG A 514 -21.28 21.00 -0.82
CA ARG A 514 -22.12 19.94 -1.38
C ARG A 514 -23.56 20.42 -1.50
N ILE A 515 -23.96 20.74 -2.73
CA ILE A 515 -25.31 21.14 -3.09
C ILE A 515 -26.09 19.90 -3.54
N MET A 516 -27.23 19.60 -2.90
CA MET A 516 -28.02 18.37 -3.15
C MET A 516 -29.35 18.63 -3.88
N LYS A 517 -29.56 19.87 -4.36
CA LYS A 517 -30.78 20.30 -5.05
C LYS A 517 -30.43 21.20 -6.22
N GLY A 518 -31.34 21.31 -7.18
CA GLY A 518 -31.22 22.23 -8.32
C GLY A 518 -30.68 21.60 -9.60
N GLY A 519 -30.29 20.33 -9.56
CA GLY A 519 -30.00 19.53 -10.74
C GLY A 519 -31.26 19.14 -11.52
N GLN A 520 -31.06 18.47 -12.65
CA GLN A 520 -32.12 18.10 -13.57
C GLN A 520 -32.03 16.64 -14.03
N GLY A 521 -33.15 15.94 -13.79
CA GLY A 521 -33.54 14.80 -14.60
C GLY A 521 -32.95 13.47 -14.17
N VAL A 522 -32.77 13.28 -12.86
CA VAL A 522 -32.58 11.95 -12.26
C VAL A 522 -33.88 11.42 -11.65
N ASP A 523 -34.16 10.14 -11.89
CA ASP A 523 -35.18 9.35 -11.22
C ASP A 523 -34.53 8.09 -10.63
N PHE A 524 -34.98 7.67 -9.45
CA PHE A 524 -34.55 6.41 -8.83
C PHE A 524 -35.74 5.49 -8.53
N VAL A 525 -35.51 4.19 -8.64
CA VAL A 525 -36.41 3.13 -8.16
C VAL A 525 -35.58 2.20 -7.29
N GLY A 526 -35.85 2.18 -5.99
CA GLY A 526 -35.12 1.33 -5.04
C GLY A 526 -36.05 0.36 -4.32
N THR A 527 -35.63 -0.90 -4.21
CA THR A 527 -36.40 -1.96 -3.54
C THR A 527 -35.47 -2.84 -2.72
N LYS A 528 -36.01 -3.42 -1.64
CA LYS A 528 -35.35 -4.46 -0.86
C LYS A 528 -36.12 -5.76 -1.04
N LYS A 529 -35.46 -6.79 -1.54
CA LYS A 529 -36.02 -8.15 -1.64
C LYS A 529 -35.22 -9.14 -0.82
N GLY A 530 -35.88 -9.75 0.16
CA GLY A 530 -35.22 -10.58 1.16
C GLY A 530 -34.06 -9.81 1.80
N ASN A 531 -32.83 -10.29 1.57
CA ASN A 531 -31.61 -9.69 2.09
C ASN A 531 -30.78 -8.94 1.02
N LYS A 532 -31.38 -8.50 -0.10
CA LYS A 532 -30.72 -7.82 -1.22
C LYS A 532 -31.41 -6.49 -1.52
N TRP A 533 -30.62 -5.44 -1.71
CA TRP A 533 -31.06 -4.16 -2.24
C TRP A 533 -30.86 -4.11 -3.75
N VAL A 534 -31.82 -3.52 -4.45
CA VAL A 534 -31.72 -3.19 -5.88
C VAL A 534 -32.14 -1.74 -6.07
N VAL A 535 -31.25 -0.92 -6.63
CA VAL A 535 -31.53 0.48 -6.94
C VAL A 535 -31.26 0.72 -8.43
N GLN A 536 -32.27 1.21 -9.13
CA GLN A 536 -32.20 1.62 -10.52
C GLN A 536 -32.20 3.14 -10.62
N MET A 537 -31.41 3.66 -11.54
CA MET A 537 -31.29 5.08 -11.85
C MET A 537 -31.61 5.31 -13.32
N ARG A 538 -32.38 6.34 -13.61
CA ARG A 538 -32.53 6.94 -14.94
C ARG A 538 -32.11 8.40 -14.83
N ARG A 539 -31.08 8.81 -15.59
CA ARG A 539 -30.57 10.19 -15.61
C ARG A 539 -30.53 10.71 -17.04
N LEU A 540 -30.91 11.96 -17.28
CA LEU A 540 -30.72 12.59 -18.60
C LEU A 540 -29.25 12.56 -19.02
N LEU A 541 -28.98 12.37 -20.32
CA LEU A 541 -27.63 12.50 -20.87
C LEU A 541 -27.22 13.97 -21.01
N LYS A 542 -28.14 14.83 -21.40
CA LYS A 542 -27.93 16.27 -21.57
C LYS A 542 -28.74 17.02 -20.52
N SER A 543 -28.08 17.93 -19.80
CA SER A 543 -28.71 18.84 -18.84
C SER A 543 -28.43 20.28 -19.22
N SER A 544 -29.41 21.15 -19.01
CA SER A 544 -29.26 22.60 -19.17
C SER A 544 -28.98 23.31 -17.84
N LYS A 545 -28.82 22.57 -16.74
CA LYS A 545 -28.52 23.13 -15.41
C LYS A 545 -27.03 23.18 -15.15
N ALA A 546 -26.58 24.27 -14.53
CA ALA A 546 -25.22 24.37 -14.02
C ALA A 546 -25.05 23.40 -12.84
N GLY A 547 -23.92 22.68 -12.80
CA GLY A 547 -23.70 21.63 -11.80
C GLY A 547 -24.08 20.23 -12.27
N ASP A 548 -24.70 20.09 -13.44
CA ASP A 548 -24.99 18.78 -14.02
C ASP A 548 -24.03 18.47 -15.17
N VAL A 549 -23.43 17.28 -15.15
CA VAL A 549 -22.60 16.83 -16.26
C VAL A 549 -23.47 16.53 -17.48
N SER A 550 -23.23 17.25 -18.58
CA SER A 550 -23.76 16.89 -19.90
C SER A 550 -22.84 15.88 -20.58
N PHE A 551 -23.31 14.65 -20.73
CA PHE A 551 -22.58 13.55 -21.34
C PHE A 551 -22.52 13.68 -22.86
N ASP A 552 -21.32 13.59 -23.41
CA ASP A 552 -21.03 13.31 -24.80
C ASP A 552 -20.65 11.83 -24.90
N ILE A 553 -21.46 11.05 -25.63
CA ILE A 553 -21.29 9.60 -25.75
C ILE A 553 -19.95 9.19 -26.40
N LYS A 554 -19.23 10.14 -27.01
CA LYS A 554 -17.87 9.90 -27.56
C LYS A 554 -16.77 10.04 -26.51
N LYS A 555 -17.07 10.58 -25.33
CA LYS A 555 -16.12 10.84 -24.25
C LYS A 555 -16.27 9.82 -23.12
N MET A 556 -15.24 9.76 -22.28
CA MET A 556 -15.28 9.05 -20.99
C MET A 556 -15.40 10.05 -19.86
N TYR A 557 -15.98 9.60 -18.76
CA TYR A 557 -16.27 10.41 -17.58
C TYR A 557 -15.80 9.71 -16.33
N ASN A 558 -15.37 10.49 -15.34
CA ASN A 558 -15.02 9.99 -14.02
C ASN A 558 -16.30 9.61 -13.29
N PHE A 559 -16.33 8.38 -12.80
CA PHE A 559 -17.48 7.75 -12.16
C PHE A 559 -17.07 7.15 -10.82
N GLY A 560 -17.91 7.35 -9.82
CA GLY A 560 -17.81 6.62 -8.57
C GLY A 560 -19.11 6.68 -7.81
N PHE A 561 -19.22 5.87 -6.77
CA PHE A 561 -20.40 5.87 -5.93
C PHE A 561 -20.07 5.44 -4.50
N ALA A 562 -21.00 5.74 -3.61
CA ALA A 562 -20.91 5.45 -2.19
C ALA A 562 -22.25 4.94 -1.68
N ILE A 563 -22.19 4.02 -0.72
CA ILE A 563 -23.35 3.47 -0.04
C ILE A 563 -23.21 3.76 1.45
N HIS A 564 -24.13 4.57 1.97
CA HIS A 564 -24.44 4.55 3.40
C HIS A 564 -25.32 3.33 3.63
N ASP A 565 -24.77 2.34 4.33
CA ASP A 565 -25.47 1.11 4.67
C ASP A 565 -25.77 1.07 6.16
N ASP A 566 -26.83 0.35 6.55
CA ASP A 566 -27.22 0.15 7.94
C ASP A 566 -27.37 1.46 8.73
N TYR A 567 -28.18 2.38 8.19
CA TYR A 567 -28.53 3.67 8.82
C TYR A 567 -27.31 4.54 9.15
N THR A 568 -26.17 4.31 8.48
CA THR A 568 -24.98 5.14 8.68
C THR A 568 -25.11 6.50 8.01
N ASN A 569 -24.35 7.47 8.51
CA ASN A 569 -24.32 8.83 7.96
C ASN A 569 -22.90 9.39 7.94
N ALA A 570 -22.72 10.57 7.35
CA ALA A 570 -21.43 11.27 7.28
C ALA A 570 -20.30 10.37 6.73
N ARG A 571 -19.15 10.28 7.42
CA ARG A 571 -17.98 9.51 6.97
C ARG A 571 -18.17 7.98 7.00
N PHE A 572 -19.25 7.47 7.59
CA PHE A 572 -19.39 6.04 7.89
C PHE A 572 -19.92 5.17 6.72
N HIS A 573 -19.74 5.66 5.49
CA HIS A 573 -20.17 5.00 4.26
C HIS A 573 -19.08 4.13 3.66
N HIS A 574 -19.47 3.27 2.72
CA HIS A 574 -18.57 2.58 1.82
C HIS A 574 -18.47 3.34 0.50
N VAL A 575 -17.29 3.39 -0.11
CA VAL A 575 -17.02 4.20 -1.31
C VAL A 575 -16.12 3.47 -2.30
N SER A 576 -16.34 3.73 -3.58
CA SER A 576 -15.62 3.16 -4.72
C SER A 576 -14.26 3.85 -4.96
N LEU A 577 -13.28 3.17 -5.56
CA LEU A 577 -11.93 3.71 -5.85
C LEU A 577 -11.83 4.64 -7.09
N GLY A 578 -12.95 5.01 -7.70
CA GLY A 578 -12.99 5.78 -8.95
C GLY A 578 -12.81 4.90 -10.20
N TYR A 579 -13.60 5.15 -11.22
CA TYR A 579 -13.70 4.37 -12.46
C TYR A 579 -13.95 5.31 -13.64
N LYS A 580 -13.71 4.88 -14.88
CA LYS A 580 -14.20 5.59 -16.07
C LYS A 580 -15.52 4.98 -16.54
N LEU A 581 -16.51 5.84 -16.76
CA LEU A 581 -17.75 5.56 -17.47
C LEU A 581 -17.57 5.90 -18.94
N GLY A 582 -17.92 4.98 -19.83
CA GLY A 582 -17.97 5.19 -21.27
C GLY A 582 -19.26 4.64 -21.88
N PHE A 583 -19.55 5.06 -23.11
CA PHE A 583 -20.75 4.67 -23.85
C PHE A 583 -20.35 3.87 -25.08
N ASN A 584 -20.71 2.58 -25.13
CA ASN A 584 -20.21 1.62 -26.12
C ASN A 584 -18.68 1.62 -26.27
N ASN A 585 -17.95 1.92 -25.19
CA ASN A 585 -16.50 1.97 -25.16
C ASN A 585 -15.94 0.83 -24.31
N LYS A 586 -15.39 -0.20 -24.98
CA LYS A 586 -14.83 -1.38 -24.33
C LYS A 586 -13.59 -1.09 -23.45
N LYS A 587 -12.97 0.08 -23.60
CA LYS A 587 -11.83 0.50 -22.76
C LYS A 587 -12.28 1.06 -21.40
N ALA A 588 -13.54 1.47 -21.27
CA ALA A 588 -14.06 1.99 -20.02
C ALA A 588 -14.26 0.87 -18.99
N GLU A 589 -13.96 1.13 -17.71
CA GLU A 589 -14.25 0.16 -16.66
C GLU A 589 -15.76 0.00 -16.46
N VAL A 590 -16.55 1.06 -16.59
CA VAL A 590 -18.01 0.97 -16.64
C VAL A 590 -18.46 1.33 -18.05
N ASN A 591 -18.89 0.33 -18.82
CA ASN A 591 -19.32 0.53 -20.20
C ASN A 591 -20.85 0.46 -20.29
N ALA A 592 -21.49 1.62 -20.47
CA ALA A 592 -22.92 1.68 -20.77
C ALA A 592 -23.16 1.22 -22.21
N VAL A 593 -23.99 0.19 -22.39
CA VAL A 593 -24.34 -0.33 -23.72
C VAL A 593 -25.65 0.27 -24.23
N LYS A 594 -25.79 0.42 -25.55
CA LYS A 594 -27.04 0.95 -26.12
C LYS A 594 -28.21 -0.01 -25.88
N LYS A 595 -29.33 0.52 -25.39
CA LYS A 595 -30.57 -0.22 -25.10
C LYS A 595 -31.19 -0.86 -26.33
#